data_AF-A0A7G9YHM6-F1
#
_entry.id   AF-A0A7G9YHM6-F1
#
_cell.length_a   1.000
_cell.length_b   1.000
_cell.length_c   1.000
_cell.angle_alpha   90.00
_cell.angle_beta   90.00
_cell.angle_gamma   90.00
#
_symmetry.space_group_name_H-M   'P 1'
#
loop_
_entity.id
_entity.type
_entity.pdbx_description
1 polymer ?
#
loop_
_entity_poly.entity_id
_entity_poly.type
_entity_poly.pdbx_seq_one_letter_code
_entity_poly.pdbx_strand_id
1 'polypeptide(L)'
;TPDNLDVDDFRDDFKDAIRDCLENLDRTDSHVLETLSGRGTLYEIIRRDEILRRLDAVLSECDDNRDVLETVVKQVERNQDDPENRVFIGDRCRPWAAELLVTNRYVDKCQLFYQIAELYLDSLAEMNAQLGLWVHQIQLAEEWLVEYEEMITFIFETFKDVVETVRGEIKRKQY
;
A
#
# COMPACT_ATOMS: atom_id res chain seq x y z
N THR A 1 37.15 37.78 11.55
CA THR A 1 35.83 37.65 12.20
C THR A 1 34.97 36.90 11.22
N PRO A 2 34.43 35.72 11.54
CA PRO A 2 33.64 34.96 10.57
C PRO A 2 32.38 35.75 10.24
N ASP A 3 32.10 35.89 8.95
CA ASP A 3 30.87 36.47 8.40
C ASP A 3 29.66 35.83 9.08
N ASN A 4 28.89 36.66 9.81
CA ASN A 4 27.50 36.36 10.06
C ASN A 4 26.79 36.47 8.70
N LEU A 5 26.70 35.36 7.98
CA LEU A 5 25.66 35.21 6.95
C LEU A 5 24.35 35.62 7.61
N ASP A 6 23.72 36.65 7.05
CA ASP A 6 22.47 37.17 7.59
C ASP A 6 21.44 36.02 7.54
N VAL A 7 20.98 35.61 8.71
CA VAL A 7 20.13 34.42 8.85
C VAL A 7 18.84 34.60 8.06
N ASP A 8 18.41 35.84 7.90
CA ASP A 8 17.24 36.19 7.11
C ASP A 8 17.47 36.00 5.60
N ASP A 9 18.64 36.39 5.07
CA ASP A 9 19.01 36.15 3.67
C ASP A 9 19.07 34.63 3.38
N PHE A 10 19.70 33.86 4.27
CA PHE A 10 19.69 32.40 4.14
C PHE A 10 18.28 31.81 4.16
N ARG A 11 17.38 32.35 4.98
CA ARG A 11 16.00 31.87 5.10
C ARG A 11 15.21 32.12 3.83
N ASP A 12 15.45 33.26 3.19
CA ASP A 12 14.76 33.63 1.97
C ASP A 12 15.30 32.86 0.77
N ASP A 13 16.63 32.71 0.66
CA ASP A 13 17.26 31.82 -0.33
C ASP A 13 16.79 30.37 -0.18
N PHE A 14 16.63 29.88 1.05
CA PHE A 14 16.13 28.53 1.30
C PHE A 14 14.65 28.36 0.93
N LYS A 15 13.80 29.36 1.19
CA LYS A 15 12.39 29.34 0.76
C LYS A 15 12.27 29.36 -0.75
N ASP A 16 13.08 30.17 -1.42
CA ASP A 16 13.06 30.27 -2.87
C ASP A 16 13.59 28.99 -3.52
N ALA A 17 14.60 28.34 -2.94
CA ALA A 17 15.04 27.01 -3.35
C ALA A 17 13.93 25.94 -3.16
N ILE A 18 13.20 25.96 -2.05
CA ILE A 18 12.04 25.07 -1.85
C ILE A 18 10.94 25.35 -2.87
N ARG A 19 10.62 26.62 -3.13
CA ARG A 19 9.60 27.02 -4.09
C ARG A 19 9.97 26.56 -5.50
N ASP A 20 11.22 26.77 -5.90
CA ASP A 20 11.74 26.35 -7.20
C ASP A 20 11.64 24.82 -7.38
N CYS A 21 12.01 24.03 -6.36
CA CYS A 21 11.84 22.57 -6.38
C CYS A 21 10.38 22.12 -6.49
N LEU A 22 9.42 22.88 -5.96
CA LEU A 22 7.99 22.57 -6.05
C LEU A 22 7.37 22.98 -7.38
N GLU A 23 7.84 24.08 -7.98
CA GLU A 23 7.31 24.65 -9.21
C GLU A 23 7.95 24.04 -10.48
N ASN A 24 9.18 23.52 -10.38
CA ASN A 24 9.96 23.01 -11.51
C ASN A 24 10.34 21.52 -11.34
N LEU A 25 9.33 20.64 -11.25
CA LEU A 25 9.47 19.20 -11.00
C LEU A 25 10.40 18.44 -11.99
N ASP A 26 10.57 18.96 -13.21
CA ASP A 26 11.34 18.32 -14.28
C ASP A 26 12.80 18.81 -14.35
N ARG A 27 13.18 19.79 -13.53
CA ARG A 27 14.50 20.42 -13.53
C ARG A 27 15.34 19.83 -12.41
N THR A 28 16.56 19.38 -12.71
CA THR A 28 17.51 18.88 -11.71
C THR A 28 17.74 19.96 -10.65
N ASP A 29 17.53 19.61 -9.37
CA ASP A 29 17.63 20.53 -8.23
C ASP A 29 18.89 21.40 -8.29
N SER A 30 18.81 22.61 -7.71
CA SER A 30 19.96 23.49 -7.51
C SER A 30 21.15 22.71 -6.94
N HIS A 31 22.33 22.87 -7.57
CA HIS A 31 23.60 22.24 -7.17
C HIS A 31 23.89 22.39 -5.66
N VAL A 32 23.35 23.42 -5.01
CA VAL A 32 23.47 23.69 -3.58
C VAL A 32 22.86 22.56 -2.73
N LEU A 33 21.70 22.02 -3.11
CA LEU A 33 21.01 20.96 -2.35
C LEU A 33 21.71 19.60 -2.49
N GLU A 34 22.23 19.31 -3.69
CA GLU A 34 23.05 18.13 -3.95
C GLU A 34 24.37 18.17 -3.15
N THR A 35 24.99 19.35 -3.07
CA THR A 35 26.27 19.56 -2.37
C THR A 35 26.13 19.52 -0.85
N LEU A 36 25.00 20.00 -0.29
CA LEU A 36 24.77 20.02 1.15
C LEU A 36 24.36 18.66 1.73
N SER A 37 23.67 17.82 0.95
CA SER A 37 23.14 16.54 1.47
C SER A 37 24.06 15.35 1.21
N GLY A 38 24.79 15.35 0.08
CA GLY A 38 25.54 14.17 -0.40
C GLY A 38 24.68 12.92 -0.63
N ARG A 39 23.35 13.05 -0.61
CA ARG A 39 22.36 11.95 -0.50
C ARG A 39 21.25 12.01 -1.55
N GLY A 40 21.47 12.74 -2.64
CA GLY A 40 20.45 13.04 -3.63
C GLY A 40 19.72 14.36 -3.34
N THR A 41 18.76 14.67 -4.18
CA THR A 41 18.08 15.95 -4.15
C THR A 41 16.98 16.01 -3.06
N LEU A 42 16.55 17.20 -2.60
CA LEU A 42 15.53 17.30 -1.54
C LEU A 42 14.21 16.65 -2.01
N TYR A 43 13.88 16.85 -3.28
CA TYR A 43 12.76 16.21 -3.93
C TYR A 43 12.84 14.69 -3.88
N GLU A 44 14.00 14.10 -4.19
CA GLU A 44 14.21 12.65 -4.13
C GLU A 44 14.00 12.07 -2.72
N ILE A 45 14.48 12.78 -1.70
CA ILE A 45 14.31 12.39 -0.29
C ILE A 45 12.82 12.39 0.07
N ILE A 46 12.10 13.48 -0.23
CA ILE A 46 10.68 13.62 0.07
C ILE A 46 9.87 12.56 -0.68
N ARG A 47 10.14 12.38 -1.98
CA ARG A 47 9.47 11.39 -2.82
C ARG A 47 9.70 9.98 -2.30
N ARG A 48 10.93 9.64 -1.88
CA ARG A 48 11.24 8.32 -1.32
C ARG A 48 10.47 8.07 -0.03
N ASP A 49 10.48 9.02 0.90
CA ASP A 49 9.81 8.88 2.20
C ASP A 49 8.29 8.81 2.03
N GLU A 50 7.74 9.52 1.04
CA GLU A 50 6.33 9.40 0.63
C GLU A 50 6.02 8.00 0.07
N ILE A 51 6.86 7.45 -0.82
CA ILE A 51 6.68 6.09 -1.34
C ILE A 51 6.70 5.07 -0.19
N LEU A 52 7.62 5.21 0.76
CA LEU A 52 7.68 4.32 1.94
C LEU A 52 6.41 4.40 2.77
N ARG A 53 5.91 5.60 3.06
CA ARG A 53 4.63 5.78 3.79
C ARG A 53 3.44 5.16 3.06
N ARG A 54 3.39 5.25 1.74
CA ARG A 54 2.33 4.62 0.96
C ARG A 54 2.45 3.09 0.93
N LEU A 55 3.66 2.54 0.85
CA LEU A 55 3.88 1.10 0.97
C LEU A 55 3.52 0.59 2.37
N ASP A 56 3.79 1.36 3.44
CA ASP A 56 3.33 1.05 4.80
C ASP A 56 1.79 0.98 4.87
N ALA A 57 1.09 1.90 4.19
CA ALA A 57 -0.37 1.86 4.11
C ALA A 57 -0.89 0.61 3.38
N VAL A 58 -0.24 0.19 2.28
CA VAL A 58 -0.58 -1.06 1.56
C VAL A 58 -0.37 -2.28 2.46
N LEU A 59 0.73 -2.35 3.22
CA LEU A 59 0.98 -3.46 4.14
C LEU A 59 -0.05 -3.51 5.27
N SER A 60 -0.43 -2.35 5.82
CA SER A 60 -1.49 -2.26 6.83
C SER A 60 -2.84 -2.74 6.27
N GLU A 61 -3.15 -2.41 5.01
CA GLU A 61 -4.35 -2.91 4.33
C GLU A 61 -4.31 -4.42 4.13
N CYS A 62 -3.15 -5.00 3.77
CA CYS A 62 -2.99 -6.46 3.69
C CYS A 62 -3.25 -7.15 5.03
N ASP A 63 -2.73 -6.60 6.14
CA ASP A 63 -2.97 -7.15 7.47
C ASP A 63 -4.44 -7.07 7.89
N ASP A 64 -5.08 -5.90 7.71
CA ASP A 64 -6.52 -5.72 7.98
C ASP A 64 -7.37 -6.71 7.16
N ASN A 65 -7.06 -6.89 5.87
CA ASN A 65 -7.82 -7.79 4.99
C ASN A 65 -7.60 -9.26 5.34
N ARG A 66 -6.40 -9.65 5.78
CA ARG A 66 -6.16 -11.00 6.29
C ARG A 66 -6.99 -11.26 7.55
N ASP A 67 -7.07 -10.32 8.47
CA ASP A 67 -7.88 -10.46 9.69
C ASP A 67 -9.37 -10.63 9.37
N VAL A 68 -9.87 -9.92 8.34
CA VAL A 68 -11.23 -10.10 7.81
C VAL A 68 -11.41 -11.51 7.25
N LEU A 69 -10.47 -12.00 6.43
CA LEU A 69 -10.52 -13.35 5.86
C LEU A 69 -10.54 -14.43 6.95
N GLU A 70 -9.66 -14.33 7.95
CA GLU A 70 -9.65 -15.26 9.07
C GLU A 70 -10.98 -15.26 9.85
N THR A 71 -11.57 -14.07 10.04
CA THR A 71 -12.85 -13.94 10.72
C THR A 71 -13.97 -14.59 9.91
N VAL A 72 -13.94 -14.40 8.59
CA VAL A 72 -14.85 -15.04 7.64
C VAL A 72 -14.76 -16.56 7.73
N VAL A 73 -13.57 -17.13 7.58
CA VAL A 73 -13.34 -18.57 7.63
C VAL A 73 -13.83 -19.16 8.95
N LYS A 74 -13.43 -18.58 10.09
CA LYS A 74 -13.88 -19.04 11.42
C LYS A 74 -15.39 -19.00 11.57
N GLN A 75 -16.08 -18.06 10.93
CA GLN A 75 -17.54 -18.00 10.97
C GLN A 75 -18.20 -19.01 10.04
N VAL A 76 -17.61 -19.29 8.87
CA VAL A 76 -18.07 -20.38 7.99
C VAL A 76 -18.01 -21.70 8.75
N GLU A 77 -16.89 -22.00 9.40
CA GLU A 77 -16.71 -23.21 10.22
C GLU A 77 -17.81 -23.32 11.31
N ARG A 78 -18.04 -22.24 12.06
CA ARG A 78 -19.10 -22.20 13.09
C ARG A 78 -20.49 -22.41 12.53
N ASN A 79 -20.80 -21.84 11.36
CA ASN A 79 -22.09 -22.00 10.71
C ASN A 79 -22.31 -23.43 10.17
N GLN A 80 -21.23 -24.13 9.83
CA GLN A 80 -21.27 -25.54 9.44
C GLN A 80 -21.47 -26.45 10.68
N ASP A 81 -20.85 -26.10 11.81
CA ASP A 81 -21.02 -26.82 13.08
C ASP A 81 -22.41 -26.62 13.70
N ASP A 82 -23.02 -25.43 13.55
CA ASP A 82 -24.37 -25.11 14.03
C ASP A 82 -25.26 -24.50 12.90
N PRO A 83 -25.81 -25.34 12.01
CA PRO A 83 -26.61 -24.86 10.88
C PRO A 83 -27.94 -24.21 11.27
N GLU A 84 -28.46 -24.42 12.48
CA GLU A 84 -29.73 -23.85 12.93
C GLU A 84 -29.56 -22.39 13.39
N ASN A 85 -28.35 -22.00 13.82
CA ASN A 85 -28.05 -20.67 14.36
C ASN A 85 -26.98 -19.91 13.55
N ARG A 86 -27.08 -19.95 12.21
CA ARG A 86 -26.10 -19.28 11.34
C ARG A 86 -26.06 -17.77 11.55
N VAL A 87 -24.85 -17.23 11.56
CA VAL A 87 -24.57 -15.78 11.66
C VAL A 87 -23.81 -15.32 10.43
N PHE A 88 -24.10 -14.11 9.95
CA PHE A 88 -23.42 -13.49 8.82
C PHE A 88 -22.44 -12.41 9.27
N ILE A 89 -21.37 -12.23 8.50
CA ILE A 89 -20.36 -11.18 8.74
C ILE A 89 -20.66 -9.94 7.91
N GLY A 90 -20.67 -8.79 8.59
CA GLY A 90 -20.82 -7.47 7.97
C GLY A 90 -19.50 -6.86 7.49
N ASP A 91 -18.36 -7.36 7.97
CA ASP A 91 -17.03 -6.85 7.62
C ASP A 91 -16.69 -7.11 6.15
N ARG A 92 -15.89 -6.22 5.57
CA ARG A 92 -15.52 -6.24 4.15
C ARG A 92 -14.04 -5.89 4.01
N CYS A 93 -13.42 -6.47 2.99
CA CYS A 93 -12.04 -6.14 2.64
C CYS A 93 -11.96 -4.75 2.03
N ARG A 94 -10.87 -4.04 2.30
CA ARG A 94 -10.60 -2.67 1.88
C ARG A 94 -9.57 -2.68 0.74
N PRO A 95 -9.85 -2.03 -0.41
CA PRO A 95 -8.92 -2.05 -1.54
C PRO A 95 -8.15 -0.74 -1.76
N TRP A 96 -8.33 0.27 -0.90
CA TRP A 96 -8.01 1.67 -1.21
C TRP A 96 -6.52 1.92 -1.45
N ALA A 97 -5.64 1.37 -0.61
CA ALA A 97 -4.21 1.57 -0.72
C ALA A 97 -3.63 0.83 -1.93
N ALA A 98 -4.05 -0.42 -2.16
CA ALA A 98 -3.68 -1.19 -3.33
C ALA A 98 -4.21 -0.57 -4.63
N GLU A 99 -5.44 -0.05 -4.66
CA GLU A 99 -6.00 0.70 -5.80
C GLU A 99 -5.15 1.93 -6.15
N LEU A 100 -4.73 2.69 -5.14
CA LEU A 100 -3.86 3.86 -5.33
C LEU A 100 -2.48 3.46 -5.84
N LEU A 101 -1.94 2.32 -5.41
CA LEU A 101 -0.69 1.76 -5.92
C LEU A 101 -0.80 1.42 -7.40
N VAL A 102 -1.83 0.69 -7.81
CA VAL A 102 -2.04 0.25 -9.19
C VAL A 102 -2.35 1.45 -10.11
N THR A 103 -3.20 2.37 -9.67
CA THR A 103 -3.65 3.51 -10.49
C THR A 103 -2.53 4.52 -10.71
N ASN A 104 -1.82 4.90 -9.65
CA ASN A 104 -0.80 5.95 -9.74
C ASN A 104 0.58 5.44 -10.11
N ARG A 105 0.82 4.12 -10.00
CA ARG A 105 2.12 3.47 -10.25
C ARG A 105 3.30 4.25 -9.65
N TYR A 106 3.14 4.74 -8.43
CA TYR A 106 4.11 5.65 -7.80
C TYR A 106 5.44 4.96 -7.42
N VAL A 107 5.54 3.64 -7.60
CA VAL A 107 6.75 2.84 -7.40
C VAL A 107 7.33 2.44 -8.74
N ASP A 108 8.61 2.73 -8.97
CA ASP A 108 9.27 2.31 -10.21
C ASP A 108 9.60 0.81 -10.19
N LYS A 109 8.66 -0.01 -10.66
CA LYS A 109 8.72 -1.48 -10.70
C LYS A 109 8.22 -2.03 -12.03
N CYS A 110 8.63 -3.27 -12.32
CA CYS A 110 8.25 -3.95 -13.54
C CYS A 110 6.76 -4.30 -13.58
N GLN A 111 6.25 -4.59 -14.78
CA GLN A 111 4.83 -4.90 -14.97
C GLN A 111 4.34 -6.09 -14.13
N LEU A 112 5.21 -7.06 -13.84
CA LEU A 112 4.86 -8.23 -13.03
C LEU A 112 4.44 -7.84 -11.60
N PHE A 113 5.10 -6.85 -10.99
CA PHE A 113 4.71 -6.33 -9.68
C PHE A 113 3.26 -5.83 -9.67
N TYR A 114 2.89 -5.07 -10.71
CA TYR A 114 1.55 -4.52 -10.85
C TYR A 114 0.50 -5.57 -11.19
N GLN A 115 0.86 -6.62 -11.94
CA GLN A 115 -0.04 -7.75 -12.19
C GLN A 115 -0.40 -8.50 -10.91
N ILE A 116 0.56 -8.65 -9.97
CA ILE A 116 0.29 -9.27 -8.66
C ILE A 116 -0.64 -8.37 -7.84
N ALA A 117 -0.44 -7.06 -7.88
CA ALA A 117 -1.34 -6.11 -7.20
C ALA A 117 -2.76 -6.10 -7.80
N GLU A 118 -2.90 -6.20 -9.11
CA GLU A 118 -4.19 -6.33 -9.80
C GLU A 118 -4.89 -7.65 -9.41
N LEU A 119 -4.16 -8.78 -9.39
CA LEU A 119 -4.70 -10.07 -8.96
C LEU A 119 -5.20 -10.03 -7.50
N TYR A 120 -4.46 -9.34 -6.63
CA TYR A 120 -4.89 -9.08 -5.26
C TYR A 120 -6.21 -8.30 -5.21
N LEU A 121 -6.32 -7.19 -5.95
CA LEU A 121 -7.54 -6.38 -6.01
C LEU A 121 -8.74 -7.16 -6.56
N ASP A 122 -8.56 -7.95 -7.61
CA ASP A 122 -9.61 -8.80 -8.18
C ASP A 122 -10.10 -9.82 -7.13
N SER A 123 -9.18 -10.41 -6.37
CA SER A 123 -9.53 -11.34 -5.27
C SER A 123 -10.31 -10.66 -4.16
N LEU A 124 -9.96 -9.42 -3.79
CA LEU A 124 -10.74 -8.64 -2.82
C LEU A 124 -12.15 -8.34 -3.31
N ALA A 125 -12.29 -7.98 -4.58
CA ALA A 125 -13.57 -7.67 -5.20
C ALA A 125 -14.47 -8.90 -5.25
N GLU A 126 -13.92 -10.06 -5.65
CA GLU A 126 -14.66 -11.32 -5.69
C GLU A 126 -15.09 -11.75 -4.28
N MET A 127 -14.18 -11.72 -3.31
CA MET A 127 -14.50 -12.02 -1.91
C MET A 127 -15.62 -11.11 -1.39
N ASN A 128 -15.52 -9.79 -1.59
CA ASN A 128 -16.55 -8.84 -1.15
C ASN A 128 -17.90 -9.08 -1.84
N ALA A 129 -17.90 -9.49 -3.11
CA ALA A 129 -19.13 -9.86 -3.82
C ALA A 129 -19.79 -11.08 -3.18
N GLN A 130 -19.01 -12.12 -2.86
CA GLN A 130 -19.50 -13.34 -2.20
C GLN A 130 -20.02 -13.06 -0.80
N LEU A 131 -19.32 -12.24 -0.01
CA LEU A 131 -19.82 -11.77 1.29
C LEU A 131 -21.13 -10.99 1.16
N GLY A 132 -21.33 -10.26 0.05
CA GLY A 132 -22.61 -9.62 -0.28
C GLY A 132 -23.73 -10.63 -0.55
N LEU A 133 -23.42 -11.74 -1.22
CA LEU A 133 -24.39 -12.81 -1.49
C LEU A 133 -24.73 -13.63 -0.24
N TRP A 134 -23.83 -13.72 0.74
CA TRP A 134 -24.02 -14.51 1.96
C TRP A 134 -25.36 -14.22 2.65
N VAL A 135 -25.81 -12.96 2.68
CA VAL A 135 -27.08 -12.56 3.31
C VAL A 135 -28.30 -13.26 2.69
N HIS A 136 -28.24 -13.61 1.40
CA HIS A 136 -29.36 -14.17 0.64
C HIS A 136 -29.15 -15.62 0.21
N GLN A 137 -27.89 -16.05 0.10
CA GLN A 137 -27.49 -17.34 -0.45
C GLN A 137 -26.37 -17.95 0.39
N ILE A 138 -26.64 -18.14 1.69
CA ILE A 138 -25.67 -18.57 2.70
C ILE A 138 -24.86 -19.79 2.25
N GLN A 139 -25.54 -20.85 1.83
CA GLN A 139 -24.89 -22.12 1.50
C GLN A 139 -23.94 -21.99 0.31
N LEU A 140 -24.34 -21.26 -0.74
CA LEU A 140 -23.49 -21.06 -1.92
C LEU A 140 -22.27 -20.20 -1.60
N ALA A 141 -22.43 -19.15 -0.78
CA ALA A 141 -21.33 -18.31 -0.35
C ALA A 141 -20.34 -19.09 0.54
N GLU A 142 -20.83 -19.90 1.47
CA GLU A 142 -20.01 -20.73 2.36
C GLU A 142 -19.25 -21.83 1.59
N GLU A 143 -19.90 -22.52 0.64
CA GLU A 143 -19.26 -23.52 -0.22
C GLU A 143 -18.12 -22.89 -1.05
N TRP A 144 -18.37 -21.73 -1.65
CA TRP A 144 -17.35 -21.00 -2.39
C TRP A 144 -16.19 -20.56 -1.49
N LEU A 145 -16.47 -20.04 -0.30
CA LEU A 145 -15.44 -19.57 0.63
C LEU A 145 -14.48 -20.70 1.03
N VAL A 146 -15.00 -21.90 1.31
CA VAL A 146 -14.17 -23.08 1.63
C VAL A 146 -13.35 -23.54 0.43
N GLU A 147 -13.93 -23.54 -0.77
CA GLU A 147 -13.22 -23.96 -1.98
C GLU A 147 -12.06 -23.02 -2.34
N TYR A 148 -12.23 -21.71 -2.14
CA TYR A 148 -11.29 -20.69 -2.60
C TYR A 148 -10.40 -20.10 -1.50
N GLU A 149 -10.59 -20.47 -0.23
CA GLU A 149 -9.82 -19.95 0.92
C GLU A 149 -8.31 -20.02 0.70
N GLU A 150 -7.79 -21.20 0.36
CA GLU A 150 -6.35 -21.43 0.20
C GLU A 150 -5.77 -20.54 -0.91
N MET A 151 -6.51 -20.39 -2.02
CA MET A 151 -6.10 -19.57 -3.15
C MET A 151 -6.06 -18.09 -2.77
N ILE A 152 -7.10 -17.57 -2.10
CA ILE A 152 -7.16 -16.17 -1.67
C ILE A 152 -6.04 -15.87 -0.68
N THR A 153 -5.84 -16.77 0.29
CA THR A 153 -4.75 -16.66 1.28
C THR A 153 -3.38 -16.62 0.59
N PHE A 154 -3.15 -17.52 -0.37
CA PHE A 154 -1.92 -17.52 -1.15
C PHE A 154 -1.69 -16.20 -1.91
N ILE A 155 -2.73 -15.63 -2.51
CA ILE A 155 -2.64 -14.35 -3.24
C ILE A 155 -2.32 -13.20 -2.27
N PHE A 156 -2.97 -13.16 -1.09
CA PHE A 156 -2.75 -12.11 -0.08
C PHE A 156 -1.30 -12.14 0.42
N GLU A 157 -0.81 -13.30 0.82
CA GLU A 157 0.56 -13.46 1.32
C GLU A 157 1.59 -13.18 0.21
N THR A 158 1.34 -13.66 -1.01
CA THR A 158 2.22 -13.37 -2.17
C THR A 158 2.32 -11.87 -2.44
N PHE A 159 1.19 -11.16 -2.45
CA PHE A 159 1.19 -9.73 -2.68
C PHE A 159 1.91 -8.98 -1.55
N LYS A 160 1.64 -9.36 -0.29
CA LYS A 160 2.28 -8.78 0.89
C LYS A 160 3.80 -8.96 0.83
N ASP A 161 4.30 -10.17 0.60
CA ASP A 161 5.74 -10.48 0.50
C ASP A 161 6.44 -9.62 -0.57
N VAL A 162 5.78 -9.45 -1.72
CA VAL A 162 6.30 -8.62 -2.81
C VAL A 162 6.37 -7.14 -2.40
N VAL A 163 5.35 -6.62 -1.73
CA VAL A 163 5.35 -5.24 -1.21
C VAL A 163 6.42 -5.04 -0.14
N GLU A 164 6.59 -5.99 0.80
CA GLU A 164 7.64 -5.97 1.82
C GLU A 164 9.04 -5.96 1.20
N THR A 165 9.25 -6.80 0.18
CA THR A 165 10.52 -6.86 -0.57
C THR A 165 10.85 -5.52 -1.21
N VAL A 166 9.89 -4.94 -1.94
CA VAL A 166 10.05 -3.64 -2.61
C VAL A 166 10.32 -2.53 -1.62
N ARG A 167 9.58 -2.49 -0.50
CA ARG A 167 9.79 -1.54 0.58
C ARG A 167 11.20 -1.67 1.17
N GLY A 168 11.66 -2.90 1.42
CA GLY A 168 12.99 -3.19 1.94
C GLY A 168 14.11 -2.77 0.99
N GLU A 169 13.91 -2.88 -0.32
CA GLU A 169 14.84 -2.36 -1.32
C GLU A 169 14.94 -0.83 -1.32
N ILE A 170 13.80 -0.13 -1.25
CA ILE A 170 13.77 1.34 -1.19
C ILE A 170 14.45 1.85 0.06
N LYS A 171 14.24 1.20 1.21
CA LYS A 171 14.87 1.55 2.48
C LYS A 171 16.39 1.34 2.47
N ARG A 172 16.89 0.31 1.78
CA ARG A 172 18.33 0.01 1.70
C ARG A 172 19.13 1.02 0.88
N LYS A 173 18.51 1.69 -0.10
CA LYS A 173 19.15 2.76 -0.89
C LYS A 173 19.47 4.04 -0.09
N GLN A 174 19.38 4.01 1.25
CA GLN A 174 19.62 5.14 2.16
C GLN A 174 21.07 5.21 2.67
N TYR A 175 21.89 4.17 2.40
CA TYR A 175 23.29 4.04 2.78
C TYR A 175 24.15 3.71 1.56
#